data_AF-A0AA87LQS6-F1
#
_entry.id   AF-A0AA87LQS6-F1
#
_cell.length_a   1.000
_cell.length_b   1.000
_cell.length_c   1.000
_cell.angle_alpha   90.00
_cell.angle_beta   90.00
_cell.angle_gamma   90.00
#
_symmetry.space_group_name_H-M   'P 1'
#
loop_
_entity.id
_entity.type
_entity.pdbx_description
1 polymer ?
#
loop_
_entity_poly.entity_id
_entity_poly.type
_entity_poly.pdbx_seq_one_letter_code
_entity_poly.pdbx_strand_id
1 'polypeptide(L)'
;MIDVETIASKWANVYELALPADLEGGYDAANNRILISDRLTPIQRRCVLAHEISHARHHDVGCKCDSATERRADMEAARMLVNQLEYQSAEIIFDGDECAIARELNVMPWVIRAYKNWLHDSVAA
;
A
#
# COMPACT_ATOMS: atom_id res chain seq x y z
N MET A 1 -8.80 -13.04 1.26
CA MET A 1 -7.71 -12.07 1.46
C MET A 1 -6.64 -12.32 0.41
N ILE A 2 -6.18 -11.29 -0.29
CA ILE A 2 -5.13 -11.42 -1.31
C ILE A 2 -3.79 -11.77 -0.67
N ASP A 3 -3.02 -12.65 -1.30
CA ASP A 3 -1.67 -12.99 -0.87
C ASP A 3 -0.65 -12.02 -1.48
N VAL A 4 -0.32 -10.98 -0.71
CA VAL A 4 0.63 -9.93 -1.13
C VAL A 4 2.06 -10.45 -1.27
N GLU A 5 2.46 -11.52 -0.57
CA GLU A 5 3.80 -12.13 -0.69
C GLU A 5 3.97 -12.77 -2.06
N THR A 6 2.97 -13.55 -2.47
CA THR A 6 2.96 -14.18 -3.79
C THR A 6 2.96 -13.13 -4.90
N ILE A 7 2.36 -11.95 -4.68
CA ILE A 7 2.44 -10.84 -5.65
C ILE A 7 3.83 -10.22 -5.64
N ALA A 8 4.41 -9.96 -4.46
CA ALA A 8 5.73 -9.36 -4.33
C ALA A 8 6.82 -10.18 -5.04
N SER A 9 6.77 -11.51 -4.91
CA SER A 9 7.75 -12.41 -5.53
C SER A 9 7.81 -12.34 -7.06
N LYS A 10 6.80 -11.75 -7.73
CA LYS A 10 6.82 -11.49 -9.18
C LYS A 10 7.71 -10.31 -9.57
N TRP A 11 7.98 -9.41 -8.64
CA TRP A 11 8.64 -8.13 -8.90
C TRP A 11 10.01 -8.05 -8.21
N ALA A 12 10.09 -8.44 -6.94
CA ALA A 12 11.31 -8.36 -6.14
C ALA A 12 11.33 -9.36 -4.99
N ASN A 13 12.50 -9.62 -4.45
CA ASN A 13 12.64 -10.42 -3.22
C ASN A 13 12.34 -9.55 -1.99
N VAL A 14 11.53 -10.07 -1.07
CA VAL A 14 11.15 -9.37 0.17
C VAL A 14 12.10 -9.76 1.29
N TYR A 15 12.61 -8.77 2.03
CA TYR A 15 13.46 -8.96 3.20
C TYR A 15 12.91 -8.15 4.37
N GLU A 16 12.85 -8.79 5.54
CA GLU A 16 12.57 -8.12 6.80
C GLU A 16 13.88 -7.84 7.54
N LEU A 17 14.04 -6.61 8.01
CA LEU A 17 15.22 -6.18 8.76
C LEU A 17 14.89 -5.01 9.69
N ALA A 18 15.80 -4.77 10.64
CA ALA A 18 15.76 -3.58 11.49
C ALA A 18 16.12 -2.33 10.66
N LEU A 19 15.10 -1.61 10.21
CA LEU A 19 15.23 -0.33 9.49
C LEU A 19 15.32 0.87 10.47
N PRO A 20 15.81 2.04 10.01
CA PRO A 20 15.69 3.30 10.75
C PRO A 20 14.26 3.56 11.26
N ALA A 21 14.10 4.29 12.37
CA ALA A 21 12.81 4.48 13.03
C ALA A 21 11.74 5.18 12.16
N ASP A 22 12.19 5.96 11.19
CA ASP A 22 11.41 6.74 10.25
C ASP A 22 11.11 6.01 8.93
N LEU A 23 11.60 4.77 8.78
CA LEU A 23 11.42 3.98 7.56
C LEU A 23 10.67 2.67 7.86
N GLU A 24 9.43 2.59 7.34
CA GLU A 24 8.60 1.39 7.46
C GLU A 24 8.93 0.35 6.37
N GLY A 25 9.33 0.80 5.17
CA GLY A 25 9.74 -0.04 4.06
C GLY A 25 10.46 0.76 2.98
N GLY A 26 10.96 0.06 1.95
CA GLY A 26 11.55 0.70 0.79
C GLY A 26 11.99 -0.30 -0.30
N TYR A 27 11.81 0.08 -1.55
CA TYR A 27 12.33 -0.64 -2.71
C TYR A 27 13.77 -0.23 -3.06
N ASP A 28 14.69 -1.18 -2.98
CA ASP A 28 16.06 -1.06 -3.47
C ASP A 28 16.15 -1.54 -4.91
N ALA A 29 16.05 -0.60 -5.85
CA ALA A 29 16.13 -0.87 -7.28
C ALA A 29 17.49 -1.43 -7.72
N ALA A 30 18.58 -1.07 -7.04
CA ALA A 30 19.93 -1.51 -7.43
C ALA A 30 20.13 -3.01 -7.20
N ASN A 31 19.50 -3.56 -6.16
CA ASN A 31 19.58 -4.98 -5.82
C ASN A 31 18.28 -5.75 -6.10
N ASN A 32 17.25 -5.07 -6.62
CA ASN A 32 15.88 -5.57 -6.82
C ASN A 32 15.28 -6.23 -5.56
N ARG A 33 15.23 -5.46 -4.47
CA ARG A 33 14.76 -5.94 -3.15
C ARG A 33 13.69 -5.02 -2.59
N ILE A 34 12.67 -5.60 -1.98
CA ILE A 34 11.77 -4.86 -1.09
C ILE A 34 12.26 -5.09 0.34
N LEU A 35 12.53 -4.01 1.04
CA LEU A 35 12.95 -4.00 2.44
C LEU A 35 11.74 -3.61 3.29
N ILE A 36 11.44 -4.37 4.34
CA ILE A 36 10.34 -4.09 5.25
C ILE A 36 10.87 -4.06 6.68
N SER A 37 10.40 -3.11 7.49
CA SER A 37 10.78 -3.07 8.91
C SER A 37 10.16 -4.25 9.67
N ASP A 38 10.99 -4.93 10.45
CA ASP A 38 10.59 -6.02 11.36
C ASP A 38 9.73 -5.58 12.56
N ARG A 39 9.54 -4.26 12.75
CA ARG A 39 8.72 -3.69 13.84
C ARG A 39 7.25 -3.51 13.47
N LEU A 40 6.89 -3.73 12.20
CA LEU A 40 5.54 -3.48 11.73
C LEU A 40 4.56 -4.54 12.24
N THR A 41 3.37 -4.10 12.64
CA THR A 41 2.25 -5.02 12.85
C THR A 41 1.88 -5.73 11.53
N PRO A 42 1.19 -6.88 11.57
CA PRO A 42 0.79 -7.58 10.35
C PRO A 42 0.00 -6.71 9.36
N ILE A 43 -0.85 -5.80 9.87
CA ILE A 43 -1.63 -4.86 9.04
C ILE A 43 -0.72 -3.82 8.39
N GLN A 44 0.16 -3.16 9.16
CA GLN A 44 1.13 -2.20 8.63
C GLN A 44 2.00 -2.87 7.57
N ARG A 45 2.57 -4.03 7.90
CA ARG A 45 3.44 -4.81 7.02
C ARG A 45 2.77 -5.11 5.68
N ARG A 46 1.52 -5.59 5.71
CA ARG A 46 0.74 -5.86 4.49
C ARG A 46 0.52 -4.59 3.65
N CYS A 47 0.23 -3.47 4.29
CA CYS A 47 -0.03 -2.21 3.59
C CYS A 47 1.24 -1.62 2.97
N VAL A 48 2.32 -1.56 3.73
CA VAL A 48 3.64 -1.10 3.27
C VAL A 48 4.16 -2.00 2.16
N LEU A 49 4.06 -3.32 2.29
CA LEU A 49 4.48 -4.23 1.22
C LEU A 49 3.72 -3.97 -0.08
N ALA A 50 2.41 -3.75 -0.03
CA ALA A 50 1.64 -3.43 -1.24
C ALA A 50 2.06 -2.12 -1.91
N HIS A 51 2.46 -1.13 -1.11
CA HIS A 51 3.04 0.12 -1.59
C HIS A 51 4.40 -0.14 -2.28
N GLU A 52 5.31 -0.87 -1.63
CA GLU A 52 6.62 -1.19 -2.20
C GLU A 52 6.55 -2.09 -3.44
N ILE A 53 5.53 -2.94 -3.56
CA ILE A 53 5.27 -3.70 -4.79
C ILE A 53 5.06 -2.75 -5.98
N SER A 54 4.38 -1.63 -5.77
CA SER A 54 4.18 -0.63 -6.82
C SER A 54 5.53 -0.04 -7.25
N HIS A 55 6.41 0.29 -6.29
CA HIS A 55 7.75 0.76 -6.63
C HIS A 55 8.57 -0.29 -7.40
N ALA A 56 8.53 -1.54 -6.95
CA ALA A 56 9.20 -2.63 -7.62
C ALA A 56 8.69 -2.87 -9.05
N ARG A 57 7.36 -2.81 -9.24
CA ARG A 57 6.70 -3.00 -10.52
C ARG A 57 7.09 -1.95 -11.56
N HIS A 58 7.28 -0.70 -11.12
CA HIS A 58 7.63 0.42 -11.99
C HIS A 58 9.13 0.68 -12.04
N HIS A 59 9.93 -0.11 -11.31
CA HIS A 59 11.37 0.07 -11.15
C HIS A 59 11.75 1.50 -10.76
N ASP A 60 11.02 2.06 -9.78
CA ASP A 60 11.29 3.43 -9.33
C ASP A 60 12.69 3.55 -8.71
N VAL A 61 13.46 4.53 -9.17
CA VAL A 61 14.85 4.75 -8.72
C VAL A 61 14.95 6.04 -7.91
N GLY A 62 15.44 5.91 -6.67
CA GLY A 62 15.91 7.01 -5.86
C GLY A 62 15.13 7.22 -4.56
N CYS A 63 15.84 7.70 -3.53
CA CYS A 63 15.29 8.04 -2.21
C CYS A 63 14.39 9.31 -2.23
N LYS A 64 14.03 9.78 -3.42
CA LYS A 64 13.17 10.95 -3.70
C LYS A 64 12.28 10.62 -4.89
N CYS A 65 11.45 9.60 -4.74
CA CYS A 65 10.26 9.49 -5.55
C CYS A 65 9.50 10.83 -5.44
N ASP A 66 9.13 11.41 -6.57
CA ASP A 66 8.32 12.61 -6.53
C ASP A 66 6.92 12.30 -5.98
N SER A 67 6.15 13.34 -5.65
CA SER A 67 4.81 13.17 -5.10
C SER A 67 3.86 12.40 -6.03
N ALA A 68 4.13 12.34 -7.33
CA ALA A 68 3.31 11.60 -8.27
C ALA A 68 3.59 10.09 -8.19
N THR A 69 4.86 9.69 -8.07
CA THR A 69 5.29 8.31 -7.85
C THR A 69 4.74 7.75 -6.54
N GLU A 70 4.87 8.50 -5.43
CA GLU A 70 4.31 8.10 -4.13
C GLU A 70 2.77 7.98 -4.18
N ARG A 71 2.09 8.95 -4.81
CA ARG A 71 0.64 8.89 -4.99
C ARG A 71 0.23 7.68 -5.83
N ARG A 72 0.98 7.33 -6.88
CA ARG A 72 0.75 6.12 -7.67
C ARG A 72 0.95 4.87 -6.81
N ALA A 73 2.00 4.82 -6.00
CA ALA A 73 2.27 3.71 -5.10
C ALA A 73 1.10 3.48 -4.12
N ASP A 74 0.62 4.54 -3.49
CA ASP A 74 -0.55 4.51 -2.61
C ASP A 74 -1.83 4.05 -3.32
N MET A 75 -2.11 4.56 -4.53
CA MET A 75 -3.29 4.17 -5.30
C MET A 75 -3.23 2.71 -5.75
N GLU A 76 -2.08 2.23 -6.20
CA GLU A 76 -1.92 0.81 -6.57
C GLU A 76 -2.02 -0.11 -5.36
N ALA A 77 -1.43 0.27 -4.22
CA ALA A 77 -1.60 -0.44 -2.96
C ALA A 77 -3.07 -0.52 -2.54
N ALA A 78 -3.79 0.60 -2.59
CA ALA A 78 -5.22 0.65 -2.29
C ALA A 78 -6.03 -0.28 -3.19
N ARG A 79 -5.81 -0.23 -4.50
CA ARG A 79 -6.50 -1.10 -5.47
C ARG A 79 -6.16 -2.58 -5.29
N MET A 80 -4.98 -2.90 -4.76
CA MET A 80 -4.59 -4.27 -4.46
C MET A 80 -5.27 -4.80 -3.20
N LEU A 81 -5.39 -3.96 -2.18
CA LEU A 81 -5.79 -4.38 -0.83
C LEU A 81 -7.29 -4.25 -0.55
N VAL A 82 -7.97 -3.30 -1.20
CA VAL A 82 -9.37 -2.96 -0.93
C VAL A 82 -10.28 -3.66 -1.93
N ASN A 83 -11.18 -4.50 -1.42
CA ASN A 83 -12.29 -5.02 -2.21
C ASN A 83 -13.40 -3.96 -2.32
N GLN A 84 -13.88 -3.72 -3.54
CA GLN A 84 -14.89 -2.69 -3.79
C GLN A 84 -16.22 -2.93 -3.07
N LEU A 85 -16.70 -4.18 -2.99
CA LEU A 85 -17.98 -4.50 -2.34
C LEU A 85 -17.87 -4.37 -0.81
N GLU A 86 -16.75 -4.79 -0.24
CA GLU A 86 -16.47 -4.61 1.20
C GLU A 86 -16.35 -3.13 1.54
N TYR A 87 -15.67 -2.35 0.69
CA TYR A 87 -15.58 -0.89 0.84
C TYR A 87 -16.94 -0.21 0.80
N GLN A 88 -17.77 -0.50 -0.20
CA GLN A 88 -19.12 0.10 -0.32
C GLN A 88 -19.98 -0.20 0.90
N SER A 89 -19.92 -1.44 1.40
CA SER A 89 -20.65 -1.84 2.60
C SER A 89 -20.16 -1.08 3.84
N ALA A 90 -18.84 -1.01 4.03
CA ALA A 90 -18.23 -0.29 5.14
C ALA A 90 -18.49 1.22 5.06
N GLU A 91 -18.47 1.82 3.86
CA GLU A 91 -18.74 3.24 3.64
C GLU A 91 -20.15 3.63 4.10
N ILE A 92 -21.15 2.77 3.86
CA ILE A 92 -22.53 2.97 4.33
C ILE A 92 -22.63 2.80 5.85
N ILE A 93 -21.99 1.77 6.42
CA ILE A 93 -22.09 1.44 7.85
C ILE A 93 -21.42 2.52 8.72
N PHE A 94 -20.28 3.05 8.25
CA PHE A 94 -19.44 3.97 9.02
C PHE A 94 -19.55 5.42 8.54
N ASP A 95 -20.55 5.76 7.71
CA ASP A 95 -20.81 7.11 7.19
C ASP A 95 -19.55 7.78 6.59
N GLY A 96 -18.77 6.99 5.85
CA GLY A 96 -17.54 7.45 5.22
C GLY A 96 -16.35 7.71 6.16
N ASP A 97 -16.39 7.37 7.45
CA ASP A 97 -15.25 7.55 8.37
C ASP A 97 -14.03 6.68 7.95
N GLU A 98 -12.93 7.32 7.57
CA GLU A 98 -11.73 6.64 7.04
C GLU A 98 -11.12 5.65 8.04
N CYS A 99 -11.07 6.00 9.32
CA CYS A 99 -10.44 5.19 10.35
C CYS A 99 -11.28 3.96 10.71
N ALA A 100 -12.61 4.13 10.78
CA ALA A 100 -13.55 3.05 11.02
C ALA A 100 -13.58 2.06 9.84
N ILE A 101 -13.63 2.55 8.60
CA ILE A 101 -13.54 1.71 7.40
C ILE A 101 -12.20 0.98 7.36
N ALA A 102 -11.08 1.66 7.62
CA ALA A 102 -9.75 1.04 7.62
C ALA A 102 -9.65 -0.10 8.65
N ARG A 103 -10.23 0.10 9.84
CA ARG A 103 -10.32 -0.92 10.87
C ARG A 103 -11.13 -2.13 10.40
N GLU A 104 -12.29 -1.92 9.79
CA GLU A 104 -13.13 -3.00 9.26
C GLU A 104 -12.40 -3.81 8.18
N LEU A 105 -11.74 -3.11 7.25
CA LEU A 105 -11.05 -3.73 6.12
C LEU A 105 -9.63 -4.22 6.44
N ASN A 106 -9.19 -4.13 7.70
CA ASN A 106 -7.85 -4.51 8.15
C ASN A 106 -6.72 -3.90 7.28
N VAL A 107 -6.81 -2.59 7.05
CA VAL A 107 -5.80 -1.79 6.33
C VAL A 107 -5.46 -0.53 7.12
N MET A 108 -4.39 0.15 6.72
CA MET A 108 -4.03 1.45 7.28
C MET A 108 -4.95 2.56 6.73
N PRO A 109 -5.25 3.62 7.51
CA PRO A 109 -6.14 4.72 7.06
C PRO A 109 -5.72 5.38 5.75
N TRP A 110 -4.41 5.49 5.49
CA TRP A 110 -3.90 6.06 4.24
C TRP A 110 -4.32 5.25 3.00
N VAL A 111 -4.49 3.93 3.14
CA VAL A 111 -4.97 3.05 2.05
C VAL A 111 -6.40 3.42 1.66
N ILE A 112 -7.26 3.69 2.65
CA ILE A 112 -8.65 4.09 2.41
C ILE A 112 -8.71 5.47 1.75
N ARG A 113 -7.89 6.41 2.21
CA ARG A 113 -7.78 7.74 1.58
C ARG A 113 -7.33 7.64 0.12
N ALA A 114 -6.32 6.82 -0.16
CA ALA A 114 -5.86 6.58 -1.53
C ALA A 114 -6.94 5.92 -2.40
N TYR A 115 -7.72 5.00 -1.86
CA TYR A 115 -8.85 4.38 -2.55
C TYR A 115 -9.94 5.40 -2.91
N LYS A 116 -10.33 6.28 -1.97
CA LYS A 116 -11.28 7.37 -2.20
C LYS A 116 -10.81 8.33 -3.29
N ASN A 117 -9.54 8.73 -3.23
CA ASN A 117 -8.93 9.58 -4.25
C ASN A 117 -9.03 8.93 -5.64
N TRP A 118 -8.70 7.64 -5.74
CA TRP A 118 -8.81 6.89 -6.99
C TRP A 118 -10.25 6.81 -7.50
N LEU A 119 -11.25 6.60 -6.63
CA LEU A 119 -12.66 6.60 -7.02
C LEU A 119 -13.10 7.97 -7.55
N HIS A 120 -12.73 9.06 -6.88
CA HIS A 120 -13.03 10.42 -7.35
C HIS A 120 -12.39 10.71 -8.71
N ASP A 121 -11.10 10.38 -8.88
CA ASP A 121 -10.37 10.60 -10.12
C ASP A 121 -10.94 9.74 -11.27
N SER A 122 -11.42 8.52 -10.97
CA SER A 122 -12.02 7.62 -11.97
C SER A 122 -13.42 8.00 -12.40
N VAL A 123 -14.19 8.69 -11.54
CA VAL A 123 -15.53 9.22 -11.88
C VAL A 123 -15.42 10.53 -12.65
N ALA A 124 -14.32 11.27 -12.49
CA ALA A 124 -14.07 12.53 -13.18
C ALA A 124 -13.44 12.38 -14.59
N ALA A 125 -13.01 11.17 -14.97
CA ALA A 125 -12.37 10.85 -16.25
C ALA A 125 -13.38 10.29 -17.28
#